data_AF-A0A373NR33-F1
#
_entry.id   AF-A0A373NR33-F1
#
_cell.length_a   1.000
_cell.length_b   1.000
_cell.length_c   1.000
_cell.angle_alpha   90.00
_cell.angle_beta   90.00
_cell.angle_gamma   90.00
#
_symmetry.space_group_name_H-M   'P 1'
#
loop_
_entity.id
_entity.type
_entity.pdbx_description
1 polymer ?
#
loop_
_entity_poly.entity_id
_entity_poly.type
_entity_poly.pdbx_seq_one_letter_code
_entity_poly.pdbx_strand_id
1 'polypeptide(L)'
;MCSQEGRIVENQLGKNIRHLREINGETLEDLGSKVFLSKTTISGYESGRRKPDFEKLVVIAKHFGKTVDELLHTDLTEIQASDINDKSVADIIEIYRKIFPLFSSEETMRNNRFRSAYHLCEKVLEAFTKGEILNGHIVVDILDCFLHAIDETEAPEAVANLMWAIFLWWSQINDIQKMLALQNKLQSNRIDMKGCIQEYQETQRSTEVSEKKQAFLQDFKEMITEAIKSLKSDTKWAELGDYYLALTFLFDMIDTELSTEFNIAIGNQMLVAYAELGNPYAIQFLTTVFEI
;
A
#
# COMPACT_ATOMS: atom_id res chain seq x y z
N MET A 1 -60.50 10.86 -12.36
CA MET A 1 -59.65 10.29 -11.30
C MET A 1 -58.83 9.16 -11.91
N CYS A 2 -57.53 9.35 -12.10
CA CYS A 2 -56.56 8.31 -11.74
C CYS A 2 -55.20 8.99 -11.60
N SER A 3 -54.66 8.81 -10.42
CA SER A 3 -53.53 9.47 -9.78
C SER A 3 -52.25 9.36 -10.60
N GLN A 4 -51.55 10.48 -10.79
CA GLN A 4 -50.11 10.44 -11.04
C GLN A 4 -49.46 10.01 -9.73
N GLU A 5 -49.06 8.75 -9.62
CA GLU A 5 -48.18 8.28 -8.57
C GLU A 5 -46.82 8.95 -8.75
N GLY A 6 -46.58 9.96 -7.91
CA GLY A 6 -45.25 10.54 -7.72
C GLY A 6 -44.32 9.49 -7.16
N ARG A 7 -43.61 8.77 -8.03
CA ARG A 7 -42.39 8.06 -7.64
C ARG A 7 -41.44 9.09 -7.07
N ILE A 8 -41.22 9.06 -5.75
CA ILE A 8 -40.10 9.74 -5.11
C ILE A 8 -38.86 9.19 -5.79
N VAL A 9 -38.25 9.97 -6.68
CA VAL A 9 -36.96 9.63 -7.28
C VAL A 9 -35.97 9.67 -6.14
N GLU A 10 -35.61 8.50 -5.65
CA GLU A 10 -34.66 8.35 -4.58
C GLU A 10 -33.35 9.05 -4.95
N ASN A 11 -32.92 10.01 -4.12
CA ASN A 11 -31.69 10.78 -4.36
C ASN A 11 -30.46 9.96 -4.00
N GLN A 12 -30.25 8.85 -4.71
CA GLN A 12 -29.12 7.96 -4.48
C GLN A 12 -27.79 8.70 -4.61
N LEU A 13 -27.68 9.58 -5.60
CA LEU A 13 -26.53 10.45 -5.81
C LEU A 13 -26.18 11.27 -4.57
N GLY A 14 -27.14 11.99 -4.00
CA GLY A 14 -26.85 12.81 -2.82
C GLY A 14 -26.57 11.99 -1.56
N LYS A 15 -27.18 10.81 -1.41
CA LYS A 15 -26.84 9.87 -0.33
C LYS A 15 -25.39 9.39 -0.47
N ASN A 16 -24.99 9.00 -1.67
CA ASN A 16 -23.64 8.57 -1.98
C ASN A 16 -22.61 9.68 -1.71
N ILE A 17 -22.85 10.90 -2.21
CA ILE A 17 -21.96 12.05 -1.96
C ILE A 17 -21.82 12.32 -0.46
N ARG A 18 -22.93 12.32 0.27
CA ARG A 18 -22.94 12.56 1.71
C ARG A 18 -22.16 11.49 2.47
N HIS A 19 -22.43 10.22 2.16
CA HIS A 19 -21.77 9.09 2.80
C HIS A 19 -20.26 9.12 2.55
N LEU A 20 -19.84 9.28 1.28
CA LEU A 20 -18.44 9.38 0.89
C LEU A 20 -17.74 10.57 1.58
N ARG A 21 -18.44 11.69 1.75
CA ARG A 21 -17.92 12.85 2.50
C ARG A 21 -17.71 12.50 3.98
N GLU A 22 -18.71 11.89 4.62
CA GLU A 22 -18.70 11.55 6.04
C GLU A 22 -17.63 10.49 6.38
N ILE A 23 -17.47 9.44 5.56
CA ILE A 23 -16.43 8.43 5.77
C ILE A 23 -15.01 8.97 5.56
N ASN A 24 -14.84 10.03 4.77
CA ASN A 24 -13.54 10.71 4.59
C ASN A 24 -13.30 11.81 5.65
N GLY A 25 -14.19 11.94 6.65
CA GLY A 25 -14.05 12.96 7.70
C GLY A 25 -14.19 14.40 7.21
N GLU A 26 -14.78 14.62 6.04
CA GLU A 26 -14.84 15.93 5.39
C GLU A 26 -16.07 16.73 5.84
N THR A 27 -15.90 18.01 6.16
CA THR A 27 -17.03 18.93 6.28
C THR A 27 -17.55 19.33 4.89
N LEU A 28 -18.75 19.92 4.83
CA LEU A 28 -19.30 20.45 3.58
C LEU A 28 -18.39 21.52 2.95
N GLU A 29 -17.71 22.29 3.79
CA GLU A 29 -16.69 23.27 3.39
C GLU A 29 -15.43 22.61 2.84
N ASP A 30 -14.96 21.52 3.45
CA ASP A 30 -13.75 20.81 3.01
C ASP A 30 -13.96 20.18 1.64
N LEU A 31 -15.06 19.43 1.47
CA LEU A 31 -15.41 18.85 0.18
C LEU A 31 -15.56 19.96 -0.87
N GLY A 32 -16.33 21.00 -0.55
CA GLY A 32 -16.51 22.14 -1.45
C GLY A 32 -15.18 22.74 -1.92
N SER A 33 -14.23 22.94 -1.00
CA SER A 33 -12.91 23.49 -1.32
C SER A 33 -12.11 22.56 -2.25
N LYS A 34 -12.14 21.25 -1.99
CA LYS A 34 -11.41 20.25 -2.79
C LYS A 34 -11.98 20.05 -4.20
N VAL A 35 -13.30 20.17 -4.37
CA VAL A 35 -13.96 20.06 -5.68
C VAL A 35 -14.28 21.40 -6.34
N PHE A 36 -13.76 22.51 -5.81
CA PHE A 36 -13.98 23.88 -6.31
C PHE A 36 -15.47 24.28 -6.38
N LEU A 37 -16.27 23.83 -5.41
CA LEU A 37 -17.69 24.14 -5.26
C LEU A 37 -17.98 24.84 -3.94
N SER A 38 -19.03 25.65 -3.87
CA SER A 38 -19.43 26.25 -2.59
C SER A 38 -20.05 25.19 -1.65
N LYS A 39 -19.89 25.37 -0.34
CA LYS A 39 -20.61 24.60 0.70
C LYS A 39 -22.10 24.44 0.39
N THR A 40 -22.73 25.53 -0.03
CA THR A 40 -24.17 25.58 -0.37
C THR A 40 -24.51 24.75 -1.61
N THR A 41 -23.56 24.57 -2.53
CA THR A 41 -23.71 23.74 -3.72
C THR A 41 -23.64 22.26 -3.34
N ILE A 42 -22.63 21.87 -2.56
CA ILE A 42 -22.48 20.50 -2.02
C ILE A 42 -23.70 20.09 -1.19
N SER A 43 -24.13 20.93 -0.24
CA SER A 43 -25.34 20.69 0.55
C SER A 43 -26.59 20.56 -0.32
N GLY A 44 -26.66 21.31 -1.43
CA GLY A 44 -27.73 21.20 -2.43
C GLY A 44 -27.74 19.84 -3.14
N TYR A 45 -26.58 19.27 -3.42
CA TYR A 45 -26.44 17.94 -4.05
C TYR A 45 -26.77 16.82 -3.06
N GLU A 46 -26.22 16.86 -1.86
CA GLU A 46 -26.50 15.85 -0.81
C GLU A 46 -27.98 15.77 -0.46
N SER A 47 -28.66 16.93 -0.39
CA SER A 47 -30.11 16.99 -0.12
C SER A 47 -30.99 16.74 -1.35
N GLY A 48 -30.42 16.62 -2.55
CA GLY A 48 -31.15 16.37 -3.80
C GLY A 48 -31.91 17.59 -4.32
N ARG A 49 -31.74 18.74 -3.67
CA ARG A 49 -32.35 20.02 -4.09
C ARG A 49 -31.73 20.58 -5.36
N ARG A 50 -30.49 20.18 -5.67
CA ARG A 50 -29.79 20.50 -6.90
C ARG A 50 -29.25 19.23 -7.52
N LYS A 51 -29.19 19.18 -8.85
CA LYS A 51 -28.47 18.14 -9.59
C LYS A 51 -27.16 18.73 -10.12
N PRO A 52 -26.01 18.09 -9.86
CA PRO A 52 -24.78 18.44 -10.55
C PRO A 52 -24.94 18.18 -12.05
N ASP A 53 -24.32 19.05 -12.86
CA ASP A 53 -24.13 18.75 -14.27
C ASP A 53 -23.03 17.70 -14.45
N PHE A 54 -22.85 17.24 -15.68
CA PHE A 54 -21.89 16.18 -15.98
C PHE A 54 -20.46 16.56 -15.56
N GLU A 55 -20.01 17.79 -15.79
CA GLU A 55 -18.68 18.24 -15.39
C GLU A 55 -18.50 18.17 -13.87
N LYS A 56 -19.48 18.64 -13.08
CA LYS A 56 -19.42 18.59 -11.61
C LYS A 56 -19.52 17.15 -11.09
N LEU A 57 -20.33 16.31 -11.73
CA LEU A 57 -20.37 14.88 -11.45
C LEU A 57 -19.00 14.25 -11.64
N VAL A 58 -18.31 14.55 -12.75
CA VAL A 58 -16.96 14.05 -13.02
C VAL A 58 -15.98 14.52 -11.95
N VAL A 59 -16.03 15.78 -11.52
CA VAL A 59 -15.14 16.30 -10.47
C VAL A 59 -15.39 15.63 -9.12
N ILE A 60 -16.66 15.47 -8.72
CA ILE A 60 -17.02 14.83 -7.46
C ILE A 60 -16.69 13.33 -7.48
N ALA A 61 -16.98 12.66 -8.59
CA ALA A 61 -16.65 11.24 -8.79
C ALA A 61 -15.13 11.03 -8.73
N LYS A 62 -14.35 11.93 -9.37
CA LYS A 62 -12.89 11.92 -9.31
C LYS A 62 -12.34 12.13 -7.90
N HIS A 63 -12.91 13.07 -7.12
CA HIS A 63 -12.50 13.32 -5.73
C HIS A 63 -12.64 12.08 -4.85
N PHE A 64 -13.74 11.34 -5.02
CA PHE A 64 -13.99 10.12 -4.24
C PHE A 64 -13.47 8.82 -4.87
N GLY A 65 -12.75 8.89 -6.00
CA GLY A 65 -12.26 7.72 -6.72
C GLY A 65 -13.38 6.78 -7.19
N LYS A 66 -14.54 7.33 -7.59
CA LYS A 66 -15.69 6.59 -8.14
C LYS A 66 -15.92 6.98 -9.59
N THR A 67 -16.59 6.13 -10.36
CA THR A 67 -17.10 6.55 -11.69
C THR A 67 -18.41 7.33 -11.54
N VAL A 68 -18.76 8.14 -12.53
CA VAL A 68 -20.04 8.86 -12.54
C VAL A 68 -21.22 7.89 -12.48
N ASP A 69 -21.12 6.75 -13.17
CA ASP A 69 -22.15 5.72 -13.17
C ASP A 69 -22.37 5.13 -11.78
N GLU A 70 -21.27 4.84 -11.07
CA GLU A 70 -21.31 4.30 -9.72
C GLU A 70 -21.89 5.27 -8.71
N LEU A 71 -21.50 6.55 -8.83
CA LEU A 71 -22.01 7.62 -7.99
C LEU A 71 -23.52 7.81 -8.17
N LEU A 72 -24.06 7.48 -9.35
CA LEU A 72 -25.49 7.61 -9.69
C LEU A 72 -26.31 6.35 -9.39
N HIS A 73 -25.74 5.16 -9.59
CA HIS A 73 -26.50 3.91 -9.71
C HIS A 73 -26.08 2.80 -8.74
N THR A 74 -24.96 2.94 -8.02
CA THR A 74 -24.55 1.99 -6.96
C THR A 74 -24.95 2.51 -5.60
N ASP A 75 -25.41 1.65 -4.68
CA ASP A 75 -25.55 2.04 -3.28
C ASP A 75 -24.18 2.00 -2.59
N LEU A 76 -23.60 3.18 -2.34
CA LEU A 76 -22.29 3.32 -1.72
C LEU A 76 -22.39 3.50 -0.19
N THR A 77 -23.60 3.47 0.37
CA THR A 77 -23.84 3.67 1.81
C THR A 77 -23.48 2.45 2.66
N GLU A 78 -23.29 1.29 2.04
CA GLU A 78 -22.82 0.06 2.69
C GLU A 78 -21.29 0.01 2.88
N ILE A 79 -20.55 0.96 2.29
CA ILE A 79 -19.11 1.09 2.50
C ILE A 79 -18.89 1.54 3.94
N GLN A 80 -18.54 0.61 4.83
CA GLN A 80 -18.14 0.97 6.18
C GLN A 80 -16.78 1.67 6.12
N ALA A 81 -16.64 2.74 6.89
CA ALA A 81 -15.33 3.30 7.18
C ALA A 81 -14.55 2.19 7.90
N SER A 82 -13.68 1.48 7.20
CA SER A 82 -12.60 0.78 7.88
C SER A 82 -11.79 1.88 8.56
N ASP A 83 -11.78 1.89 9.89
CA ASP A 83 -11.12 2.86 10.75
C ASP A 83 -9.61 2.87 10.50
N ILE A 84 -9.21 3.56 9.43
CA ILE A 84 -7.81 3.74 9.02
C ILE A 84 -7.11 4.77 9.92
N ASN A 85 -7.87 5.56 10.69
CA ASN A 85 -7.35 6.65 11.51
C ASN A 85 -7.11 6.29 12.99
N ASP A 86 -7.40 5.06 13.42
CA ASP A 86 -7.28 4.63 14.83
C ASP A 86 -6.19 3.57 15.07
N LYS A 87 -5.45 3.13 14.04
CA LYS A 87 -4.33 2.19 14.23
C LYS A 87 -3.16 2.93 14.89
N SER A 88 -2.81 2.51 16.11
CA SER A 88 -1.67 3.05 16.84
C SER A 88 -0.35 2.75 16.12
N VAL A 89 0.72 3.46 16.46
CA VAL A 89 2.08 3.15 15.96
C VAL A 89 2.45 1.69 16.24
N ALA A 90 2.00 1.13 17.37
CA ALA A 90 2.21 -0.28 17.69
C ALA A 90 1.49 -1.21 16.71
N ASP A 91 0.25 -0.90 16.32
CA ASP A 91 -0.52 -1.71 15.35
C ASP A 91 0.13 -1.69 13.96
N ILE A 92 0.65 -0.54 13.55
CA ILE A 92 1.38 -0.40 12.27
C ILE A 92 2.64 -1.27 12.27
N ILE A 93 3.35 -1.34 13.39
CA ILE A 93 4.57 -2.15 13.51
C ILE A 93 4.26 -3.64 13.56
N GLU A 94 3.17 -4.04 14.22
CA GLU A 94 2.67 -5.41 14.18
C GLU A 94 2.28 -5.82 12.76
N ILE A 95 1.62 -4.94 12.01
CA ILE A 95 1.33 -5.15 10.58
C ILE A 95 2.65 -5.31 9.80
N TYR A 96 3.62 -4.42 10.01
CA TYR A 96 4.91 -4.49 9.34
C TYR A 96 5.64 -5.81 9.63
N ARG A 97 5.66 -6.28 10.89
CA ARG A 97 6.25 -7.57 11.29
C ARG A 97 5.60 -8.77 10.61
N LYS A 98 4.30 -8.69 10.34
CA LYS A 98 3.56 -9.75 9.62
C LYS A 98 3.83 -9.73 8.12
N ILE A 99 3.95 -8.55 7.52
CA ILE A 99 4.24 -8.38 6.09
C ILE A 99 5.71 -8.73 5.80
N PHE A 100 6.62 -8.31 6.66
CA PHE A 100 8.07 -8.50 6.53
C PHE A 100 8.61 -9.26 7.76
N PRO A 101 8.39 -10.60 7.82
CA PRO A 101 8.89 -11.42 8.91
C PRO A 101 10.43 -11.44 8.91
N LEU A 102 11.01 -11.42 10.10
CA LEU A 102 12.43 -11.70 10.34
C LEU A 102 12.60 -13.17 10.70
N PHE A 103 13.63 -13.80 10.13
CA PHE A 103 13.90 -15.22 10.33
C PHE A 103 15.21 -15.41 11.09
N SER A 104 15.26 -16.38 11.99
CA SER A 104 16.50 -16.80 12.65
C SER A 104 16.37 -18.24 13.12
N SER A 105 17.51 -18.87 13.34
CA SER A 105 17.64 -20.21 13.90
C SER A 105 18.79 -20.23 14.91
N GLU A 106 18.84 -21.25 15.78
CA GLU A 106 19.96 -21.38 16.74
C GLU A 106 21.31 -21.48 16.04
N GLU A 107 21.34 -22.00 14.81
CA GLU A 107 22.54 -22.13 13.99
C GLU A 107 22.97 -20.78 13.41
N THR A 108 22.06 -20.05 12.77
CA THR A 108 22.38 -18.73 12.18
C THR A 108 22.76 -17.70 13.25
N MET A 109 22.16 -17.77 14.44
CA MET A 109 22.49 -16.88 15.57
C MET A 109 23.88 -17.15 16.19
N ARG A 110 24.56 -18.25 15.83
CA ARG A 110 25.98 -18.46 16.20
C ARG A 110 26.93 -17.64 15.32
N ASN A 111 26.51 -17.28 14.11
CA ASN A 111 27.29 -16.40 13.24
C ASN A 111 27.24 -14.96 13.78
N ASN A 112 28.41 -14.34 13.96
CA ASN A 112 28.51 -13.01 14.57
C ASN A 112 27.89 -11.92 13.68
N ARG A 113 28.06 -12.00 12.35
CA ARG A 113 27.53 -11.04 11.39
C ARG A 113 26.01 -11.13 11.31
N PHE A 114 25.49 -12.35 11.18
CA PHE A 114 24.05 -12.60 11.18
C PHE A 114 23.39 -12.07 12.46
N ARG A 115 23.91 -12.45 13.64
CA ARG A 115 23.36 -12.01 14.92
C ARG A 115 23.40 -10.49 15.08
N SER A 116 24.49 -9.86 14.64
CA SER A 116 24.61 -8.39 14.67
C SER A 116 23.56 -7.73 13.79
N ALA A 117 23.39 -8.19 12.54
CA ALA A 117 22.39 -7.67 11.62
C ALA A 117 20.96 -7.85 12.16
N TYR A 118 20.66 -9.03 12.69
CA TYR A 118 19.36 -9.35 13.27
C TYR A 118 19.00 -8.40 14.42
N HIS A 119 19.93 -8.15 15.35
CA HIS A 119 19.69 -7.21 16.44
C HIS A 119 19.55 -5.76 15.96
N LEU A 120 20.22 -5.37 14.88
CA LEU A 120 20.00 -4.07 14.25
C LEU A 120 18.58 -3.96 13.66
N CYS A 121 18.07 -5.01 13.01
CA CYS A 121 16.67 -5.05 12.55
C CYS A 121 15.68 -4.93 13.71
N GLU A 122 15.90 -5.65 14.81
CA GLU A 122 15.06 -5.52 16.01
C GLU A 122 15.09 -4.10 16.58
N LYS A 123 16.28 -3.50 16.66
CA LYS A 123 16.46 -2.12 17.10
C LYS A 123 15.72 -1.12 16.22
N VAL A 124 15.71 -1.31 14.90
CA VAL A 124 14.94 -0.48 13.96
C VAL A 124 13.46 -0.54 14.32
N LEU A 125 12.91 -1.75 14.48
CA LEU A 125 11.50 -1.93 14.79
C LEU A 125 11.13 -1.35 16.17
N GLU A 126 11.99 -1.49 17.17
CA GLU A 126 11.78 -0.86 18.48
C GLU A 126 11.82 0.67 18.41
N ALA A 127 12.75 1.23 17.65
CA ALA A 127 12.87 2.67 17.46
C ALA A 127 11.63 3.24 16.79
N PHE A 128 11.06 2.54 15.80
CA PHE A 128 9.77 2.92 15.21
C PHE A 128 8.66 2.98 16.26
N THR A 129 8.59 2.01 17.19
CA THR A 129 7.55 2.01 18.24
C THR A 129 7.70 3.20 19.18
N LYS A 130 8.94 3.58 19.47
CA LYS A 130 9.28 4.64 20.44
C LYS A 130 9.38 6.04 19.80
N GLY A 131 9.29 6.14 18.48
CA GLY A 131 9.50 7.39 17.74
C GLY A 131 10.95 7.90 17.82
N GLU A 132 11.92 7.00 17.96
CA GLU A 132 13.33 7.33 18.09
C GLU A 132 13.99 7.57 16.72
N ILE A 133 14.90 8.54 16.67
CA ILE A 133 15.70 8.81 15.48
C ILE A 133 16.82 7.77 15.39
N LEU A 134 16.83 7.01 14.30
CA LEU A 134 17.87 6.03 14.00
C LEU A 134 19.07 6.70 13.31
N ASN A 135 20.23 6.05 13.40
CA ASN A 135 21.42 6.46 12.64
C ASN A 135 21.15 6.30 11.13
N GLY A 136 21.49 7.32 10.33
CA GLY A 136 21.29 7.31 8.88
C GLY A 136 22.03 6.18 8.14
N HIS A 137 23.04 5.56 8.76
CA HIS A 137 23.77 4.43 8.18
C HIS A 137 23.24 3.05 8.61
N ILE A 138 22.21 2.97 9.48
CA ILE A 138 21.77 1.69 10.05
C ILE A 138 21.38 0.66 9.00
N VAL A 139 20.73 1.08 7.92
CA VAL A 139 20.30 0.16 6.86
C VAL A 139 21.50 -0.33 6.04
N VAL A 140 22.53 0.52 5.85
CA VAL A 140 23.80 0.11 5.21
C VAL A 140 24.48 -0.96 6.05
N ASP A 141 24.57 -0.73 7.37
CA ASP A 141 25.22 -1.66 8.30
C ASP A 141 24.50 -3.02 8.33
N ILE A 142 23.17 -3.02 8.27
CA ILE A 142 22.35 -4.24 8.18
C ILE A 142 22.65 -4.99 6.87
N LEU A 143 22.62 -4.29 5.74
CA LEU A 143 22.89 -4.88 4.41
C LEU A 143 24.29 -5.50 4.36
N ASP A 144 25.32 -4.78 4.77
CA ASP A 144 26.71 -5.25 4.80
C ASP A 144 26.87 -6.52 5.65
N CYS A 145 26.27 -6.51 6.85
CA CYS A 145 26.34 -7.66 7.75
C CYS A 145 25.60 -8.89 7.19
N PHE A 146 24.43 -8.72 6.55
CA PHE A 146 23.74 -9.85 5.94
C PHE A 146 24.45 -10.38 4.69
N LEU A 147 25.03 -9.51 3.86
CA LEU A 147 25.84 -9.94 2.71
C LEU A 147 27.02 -10.81 3.17
N HIS A 148 27.77 -10.35 4.19
CA HIS A 148 28.84 -11.16 4.77
C HIS A 148 28.34 -12.44 5.43
N ALA A 149 27.19 -12.42 6.10
CA ALA A 149 26.61 -13.62 6.67
C ALA A 149 26.18 -14.64 5.60
N ILE A 150 25.69 -14.19 4.44
CA ILE A 150 25.36 -15.06 3.31
C ILE A 150 26.63 -15.73 2.78
N ASP A 151 27.72 -14.98 2.59
CA ASP A 151 29.00 -15.52 2.15
C ASP A 151 29.60 -16.54 3.15
N GLU A 152 29.38 -16.32 4.45
CA GLU A 152 29.93 -17.16 5.52
C GLU A 152 29.09 -18.41 5.83
N THR A 153 27.78 -18.36 5.61
CA THR A 153 26.85 -19.41 6.10
C THR A 153 26.04 -20.07 5.01
N GLU A 154 25.87 -19.43 3.86
CA GLU A 154 24.93 -19.83 2.79
C GLU A 154 23.49 -20.04 3.29
N ALA A 155 23.14 -19.49 4.47
CA ALA A 155 21.86 -19.71 5.11
C ALA A 155 20.74 -18.91 4.42
N PRO A 156 19.63 -19.56 4.02
CA PRO A 156 18.49 -18.85 3.42
C PRO A 156 17.86 -17.78 4.34
N GLU A 157 17.93 -17.94 5.66
CA GLU A 157 17.50 -16.92 6.62
C GLU A 157 18.22 -15.59 6.42
N ALA A 158 19.52 -15.63 6.08
CA ALA A 158 20.31 -14.43 5.84
C ALA A 158 19.85 -13.72 4.56
N VAL A 159 19.51 -14.50 3.52
CA VAL A 159 18.93 -13.98 2.27
C VAL A 159 17.55 -13.39 2.50
N ALA A 160 16.69 -14.04 3.29
CA ALA A 160 15.37 -13.53 3.64
C ALA A 160 15.45 -12.20 4.41
N ASN A 161 16.35 -12.12 5.39
CA ASN A 161 16.54 -10.87 6.15
C ASN A 161 17.29 -9.79 5.35
N LEU A 162 18.10 -10.16 4.36
CA LEU A 162 18.63 -9.20 3.37
C LEU A 162 17.48 -8.55 2.59
N MET A 163 16.52 -9.35 2.10
CA MET A 163 15.31 -8.82 1.44
C MET A 163 14.52 -7.88 2.36
N TRP A 164 14.40 -8.22 3.65
CA TRP A 164 13.80 -7.33 4.65
C TRP A 164 14.49 -5.96 4.69
N ALA A 165 15.83 -5.93 4.70
CA ALA A 165 16.61 -4.70 4.74
C ALA A 165 16.49 -3.87 3.43
N ILE A 166 16.40 -4.55 2.28
CA ILE A 166 16.14 -3.90 0.98
C ILE A 166 14.78 -3.22 0.98
N PHE A 167 13.71 -3.89 1.45
CA PHE A 167 12.39 -3.28 1.57
C PHE A 167 12.35 -2.15 2.59
N LEU A 168 13.09 -2.27 3.70
CA LEU A 168 13.27 -1.17 4.64
C LEU A 168 13.92 0.03 3.94
N TRP A 169 14.99 -0.15 3.17
CA TRP A 169 15.63 0.93 2.41
C TRP A 169 14.66 1.58 1.43
N TRP A 170 13.95 0.75 0.64
CA TRP A 170 12.96 1.22 -0.32
C TRP A 170 11.87 2.08 0.35
N SER A 171 11.43 1.68 1.54
CA SER A 171 10.44 2.43 2.33
C SER A 171 10.95 3.79 2.84
N GLN A 172 12.27 4.00 2.92
CA GLN A 172 12.82 5.33 3.25
C GLN A 172 12.81 6.27 2.04
N ILE A 173 12.87 5.71 0.83
CA ILE A 173 12.73 6.46 -0.43
C ILE A 173 11.25 6.72 -0.73
N ASN A 174 10.38 5.79 -0.33
CA ASN A 174 8.96 5.78 -0.64
C ASN A 174 8.14 6.01 0.64
N ASP A 175 7.57 7.20 0.81
CA ASP A 175 6.80 7.60 2.00
C ASP A 175 5.72 6.55 2.40
N ILE A 176 5.98 5.79 3.46
CA ILE A 176 5.17 4.66 3.97
C ILE A 176 3.71 5.08 4.23
N GLN A 177 3.49 6.34 4.63
CA GLN A 177 2.15 6.89 4.87
C GLN A 177 1.30 6.90 3.59
N LYS A 178 1.94 7.01 2.42
CA LYS A 178 1.26 7.08 1.12
C LYS A 178 1.10 5.71 0.47
N MET A 179 1.94 4.74 0.85
CA MET A 179 1.72 3.32 0.54
C MET A 179 0.45 2.81 1.24
N LEU A 180 0.23 3.18 2.51
CA LEU A 180 -1.02 2.87 3.23
C LEU A 180 -2.23 3.55 2.58
N ALA A 181 -2.09 4.81 2.13
CA ALA A 181 -3.16 5.49 1.37
C ALA A 181 -3.49 4.81 0.03
N LEU A 182 -2.49 4.26 -0.67
CA LEU A 182 -2.65 3.50 -1.91
C LEU A 182 -3.29 2.13 -1.66
N GLN A 183 -2.88 1.46 -0.58
CA GLN A 183 -3.47 0.21 -0.09
C GLN A 183 -4.96 0.40 0.21
N ASN A 184 -5.34 1.44 0.95
CA ASN A 184 -6.73 1.76 1.28
C ASN A 184 -7.61 1.99 0.04
N LYS A 185 -7.05 2.55 -1.04
CA LYS A 185 -7.75 2.70 -2.32
C LYS A 185 -7.90 1.36 -3.06
N LEU A 186 -6.91 0.48 -2.97
CA LEU A 186 -6.94 -0.87 -3.55
C LEU A 186 -7.94 -1.80 -2.85
N GLN A 187 -8.19 -1.63 -1.54
CA GLN A 187 -9.15 -2.45 -0.77
C GLN A 187 -10.62 -2.11 -1.10
N SER A 188 -10.88 -0.95 -1.70
CA SER A 188 -12.23 -0.50 -2.04
C SER A 188 -12.87 -1.24 -3.24
N ASN A 189 -12.23 -2.32 -3.71
CA ASN A 189 -12.66 -3.24 -4.76
C ASN A 189 -12.99 -2.59 -6.12
N ARG A 190 -12.40 -1.43 -6.42
CA ARG A 190 -12.45 -0.82 -7.75
C ARG A 190 -11.10 -0.23 -8.14
N ILE A 191 -10.59 -0.68 -9.29
CA ILE A 191 -9.39 -0.16 -9.92
C ILE A 191 -9.72 1.26 -10.44
N ASP A 192 -9.47 2.29 -9.63
CA ASP A 192 -9.31 3.67 -10.13
C ASP A 192 -7.83 3.94 -10.40
N MET A 193 -7.38 3.43 -11.55
CA MET A 193 -6.02 3.60 -12.03
C MET A 193 -5.68 5.08 -12.27
N LYS A 194 -6.65 5.95 -12.60
CA LYS A 194 -6.38 7.33 -13.04
C LYS A 194 -6.29 8.33 -11.88
N GLY A 195 -7.07 8.13 -10.82
CA GLY A 195 -6.97 8.90 -9.56
C GLY A 195 -5.71 8.54 -8.76
N CYS A 196 -5.32 7.25 -8.75
CA CYS A 196 -4.04 6.82 -8.18
C CYS A 196 -2.86 7.40 -8.97
N ILE A 197 -2.89 7.35 -10.31
CA ILE A 197 -1.87 7.98 -11.19
C ILE A 197 -1.66 9.45 -10.83
N GLN A 198 -2.72 10.24 -10.71
CA GLN A 198 -2.56 11.69 -10.62
C GLN A 198 -2.01 12.16 -9.27
N GLU A 199 -2.45 11.56 -8.16
CA GLU A 199 -1.98 11.90 -6.81
C GLU A 199 -0.59 11.30 -6.53
N TYR A 200 -0.29 10.13 -7.12
CA TYR A 200 1.03 9.51 -7.11
C TYR A 200 2.04 10.29 -7.97
N GLN A 201 1.64 10.77 -9.17
CA GLN A 201 2.45 11.62 -10.05
C GLN A 201 2.71 13.02 -9.47
N GLU A 202 1.74 13.63 -8.77
CA GLU A 202 1.95 14.91 -8.10
C GLU A 202 2.92 14.79 -6.90
N THR A 203 2.99 13.60 -6.30
CA THR A 203 3.91 13.31 -5.19
C THR A 203 5.30 12.84 -5.65
N GLN A 204 5.40 12.06 -6.73
CA GLN A 204 6.67 11.67 -7.36
C GLN A 204 7.38 12.83 -8.09
N ARG A 205 6.72 13.98 -8.23
CA ARG A 205 7.18 15.10 -9.06
C ARG A 205 8.33 15.93 -8.51
N SER A 206 8.86 15.64 -7.32
CA SER A 206 10.21 16.15 -7.04
C SER A 206 11.19 15.28 -7.82
N THR A 207 11.88 15.89 -8.78
CA THR A 207 12.92 15.23 -9.60
C THR A 207 13.87 14.37 -8.75
N GLU A 208 14.16 14.84 -7.53
CA GLU A 208 14.99 14.16 -6.54
C GLU A 208 14.48 12.77 -6.10
N VAL A 209 13.17 12.56 -5.91
CA VAL A 209 12.62 11.24 -5.51
C VAL A 209 12.68 10.26 -6.68
N SER A 210 12.39 10.73 -7.90
CA SER A 210 12.51 9.91 -9.11
C SER A 210 13.95 9.48 -9.35
N GLU A 211 14.92 10.39 -9.18
CA GLU A 211 16.35 10.10 -9.31
C GLU A 211 16.81 9.07 -8.26
N LYS A 212 16.39 9.22 -6.99
CA LYS A 212 16.70 8.26 -5.92
C LYS A 212 16.13 6.86 -6.19
N LYS A 213 14.91 6.78 -6.72
CA LYS A 213 14.31 5.50 -7.12
C LYS A 213 15.10 4.84 -8.24
N GLN A 214 15.43 5.59 -9.29
CA GLN A 214 16.17 5.06 -10.41
C GLN A 214 17.57 4.58 -10.00
N ALA A 215 18.26 5.35 -9.15
CA ALA A 215 19.55 4.95 -8.58
C ALA A 215 19.42 3.65 -7.76
N PHE A 216 18.43 3.57 -6.87
CA PHE A 216 18.18 2.36 -6.08
C PHE A 216 17.93 1.14 -6.96
N LEU A 217 17.03 1.25 -7.95
CA LEU A 217 16.73 0.14 -8.86
C LEU A 217 17.97 -0.30 -9.64
N GLN A 218 18.80 0.63 -10.07
CA GLN A 218 20.04 0.31 -10.77
C GLN A 218 21.04 -0.44 -9.87
N ASP A 219 21.18 -0.02 -8.61
CA ASP A 219 22.15 -0.58 -7.67
C ASP A 219 21.70 -1.93 -7.08
N PHE A 220 20.39 -2.12 -6.85
CA PHE A 220 19.86 -3.29 -6.14
C PHE A 220 19.22 -4.36 -7.04
N LYS A 221 18.99 -4.09 -8.34
CA LYS A 221 18.30 -5.04 -9.23
C LYS A 221 18.93 -6.43 -9.25
N GLU A 222 20.26 -6.51 -9.37
CA GLU A 222 20.96 -7.80 -9.40
C GLU A 222 20.87 -8.50 -8.03
N MET A 223 21.07 -7.75 -6.95
CA MET A 223 20.96 -8.26 -5.58
C MET A 223 19.57 -8.83 -5.27
N ILE A 224 18.50 -8.11 -5.62
CA ILE A 224 17.11 -8.56 -5.45
C ILE A 224 16.85 -9.82 -6.27
N THR A 225 17.31 -9.85 -7.53
CA THR A 225 17.09 -10.97 -8.44
C THR A 225 17.77 -12.24 -7.91
N GLU A 226 19.04 -12.15 -7.49
CA GLU A 226 19.77 -13.29 -6.94
C GLU A 226 19.23 -13.72 -5.57
N ALA A 227 18.80 -12.80 -4.72
CA ALA A 227 18.16 -13.14 -3.45
C ALA A 227 16.85 -13.92 -3.65
N ILE A 228 15.94 -13.44 -4.51
CA ILE A 228 14.68 -14.13 -4.83
C ILE A 228 14.97 -15.50 -5.46
N LYS A 229 15.92 -15.57 -6.40
CA LYS A 229 16.31 -16.82 -7.06
C LYS A 229 16.90 -17.84 -6.07
N SER A 230 17.71 -17.38 -5.12
CA SER A 230 18.27 -18.22 -4.06
C SER A 230 17.16 -18.81 -3.18
N LEU A 231 16.23 -17.98 -2.68
CA LEU A 231 15.07 -18.44 -1.90
C LEU A 231 14.19 -19.41 -2.69
N LYS A 232 13.93 -19.12 -3.97
CA LYS A 232 13.14 -19.99 -4.86
C LYS A 232 13.79 -21.34 -5.18
N SER A 233 15.10 -21.46 -5.01
CA SER A 233 15.82 -22.69 -5.27
C SER A 233 15.72 -23.68 -4.10
N ASP A 234 15.39 -23.21 -2.90
CA ASP A 234 15.15 -24.05 -1.73
C ASP A 234 13.65 -24.33 -1.54
N THR A 235 13.27 -25.60 -1.52
CA THR A 235 11.88 -26.05 -1.34
C THR A 235 11.18 -25.49 -0.11
N LYS A 236 11.90 -25.21 0.99
CA LYS A 236 11.31 -24.64 2.22
C LYS A 236 11.07 -23.15 2.11
N TRP A 237 11.81 -22.47 1.23
CA TRP A 237 11.82 -21.02 1.09
C TRP A 237 11.18 -20.53 -0.20
N ALA A 238 10.80 -21.45 -1.09
CA ALA A 238 10.23 -21.13 -2.39
C ALA A 238 8.99 -20.23 -2.29
N GLU A 239 8.09 -20.53 -1.36
CA GLU A 239 6.90 -19.72 -1.09
C GLU A 239 7.26 -18.29 -0.64
N LEU A 240 8.34 -18.12 0.14
CA LEU A 240 8.81 -16.79 0.54
C LEU A 240 9.42 -16.04 -0.66
N GLY A 241 10.14 -16.76 -1.53
CA GLY A 241 10.69 -16.20 -2.76
C GLY A 241 9.60 -15.72 -3.72
N ASP A 242 8.53 -16.51 -3.91
CA ASP A 242 7.35 -16.11 -4.68
C ASP A 242 6.65 -14.90 -4.06
N TYR A 243 6.47 -14.91 -2.74
CA TYR A 243 5.89 -13.78 -2.02
C TYR A 243 6.70 -12.50 -2.21
N TYR A 244 8.02 -12.53 -2.04
CA TYR A 244 8.86 -11.35 -2.27
C TYR A 244 8.85 -10.89 -3.72
N LEU A 245 8.75 -11.80 -4.68
CA LEU A 245 8.57 -11.44 -6.07
C LEU A 245 7.25 -10.68 -6.28
N ALA A 246 6.14 -11.11 -5.68
CA ALA A 246 4.91 -10.32 -5.76
C ALA A 246 5.06 -8.93 -5.11
N LEU A 247 5.77 -8.86 -3.98
CA LEU A 247 6.01 -7.59 -3.29
C LEU A 247 6.88 -6.60 -4.08
N THR A 248 7.84 -7.06 -4.90
CA THR A 248 8.62 -6.13 -5.74
C THR A 248 7.73 -5.41 -6.74
N PHE A 249 6.75 -6.11 -7.33
CA PHE A 249 5.72 -5.49 -8.18
C PHE A 249 4.77 -4.60 -7.38
N LEU A 250 4.28 -5.09 -6.24
CA LEU A 250 3.31 -4.37 -5.42
C LEU A 250 3.86 -3.03 -4.92
N PHE A 251 5.15 -2.98 -4.57
CA PHE A 251 5.79 -1.78 -4.07
C PHE A 251 6.49 -0.94 -5.14
N ASP A 252 6.28 -1.28 -6.42
CA ASP A 252 6.92 -0.62 -7.56
C ASP A 252 8.46 -0.60 -7.45
N MET A 253 9.01 -1.65 -6.84
CA MET A 253 10.45 -1.87 -6.63
C MET A 253 11.05 -2.68 -7.80
N ILE A 254 10.56 -2.42 -9.02
CA ILE A 254 10.97 -3.11 -10.23
C ILE A 254 10.82 -2.17 -11.44
N ASP A 255 11.78 -2.21 -12.37
CA ASP A 255 11.71 -1.50 -13.64
C ASP A 255 11.24 -2.45 -14.75
N THR A 256 9.95 -2.37 -15.08
CA THR A 256 9.27 -3.20 -16.09
C THR A 256 8.93 -2.41 -17.36
N GLU A 257 9.34 -1.15 -17.46
CA GLU A 257 8.86 -0.17 -18.46
C GLU A 257 7.35 0.12 -18.41
N LEU A 258 6.61 -0.51 -17.50
CA LEU A 258 5.19 -0.26 -17.26
C LEU A 258 5.00 0.92 -16.30
N SER A 259 3.76 1.44 -16.24
CA SER A 259 3.44 2.42 -15.21
C SER A 259 3.39 1.75 -13.83
N THR A 260 3.64 2.53 -12.77
CA THR A 260 3.57 2.09 -11.39
C THR A 260 2.26 1.36 -11.07
N GLU A 261 1.14 1.83 -11.60
CA GLU A 261 -0.17 1.26 -11.32
C GLU A 261 -0.36 -0.10 -11.96
N PHE A 262 0.23 -0.31 -13.14
CA PHE A 262 0.29 -1.64 -13.73
C PHE A 262 1.14 -2.58 -12.89
N ASN A 263 2.30 -2.14 -12.39
CA ASN A 263 3.14 -2.94 -11.49
C ASN A 263 2.38 -3.33 -10.21
N ILE A 264 1.75 -2.36 -9.57
CA ILE A 264 0.93 -2.59 -8.37
C ILE A 264 -0.20 -3.59 -8.63
N ALA A 265 -0.91 -3.44 -9.76
CA ALA A 265 -1.98 -4.36 -10.12
C ALA A 265 -1.45 -5.78 -10.34
N ILE A 266 -0.30 -5.95 -11.01
CA ILE A 266 0.36 -7.23 -11.18
C ILE A 266 0.71 -7.84 -9.82
N GLY A 267 1.38 -7.09 -8.94
CA GLY A 267 1.76 -7.56 -7.60
C GLY A 267 0.55 -8.03 -6.77
N ASN A 268 -0.55 -7.27 -6.80
CA ASN A 268 -1.79 -7.68 -6.12
C ASN A 268 -2.37 -8.98 -6.68
N GLN A 269 -2.45 -9.12 -8.00
CA GLN A 269 -2.96 -10.35 -8.62
C GLN A 269 -2.07 -11.55 -8.33
N MET A 270 -0.74 -11.36 -8.28
CA MET A 270 0.20 -12.39 -7.88
C MET A 270 -0.05 -12.84 -6.44
N LEU A 271 -0.23 -11.91 -5.48
CA LEU A 271 -0.54 -12.25 -4.09
C LEU A 271 -1.83 -13.06 -3.96
N VAL A 272 -2.89 -12.66 -4.67
CA VAL A 272 -4.16 -13.41 -4.68
C VAL A 272 -3.95 -14.83 -5.22
N ALA A 273 -3.28 -14.96 -6.37
CA ALA A 273 -2.99 -16.26 -6.96
C ALA A 273 -2.14 -17.15 -6.05
N TYR A 274 -1.12 -16.59 -5.40
CA TYR A 274 -0.29 -17.33 -4.43
C TYR A 274 -1.09 -17.76 -3.21
N ALA A 275 -1.96 -16.89 -2.68
CA ALA A 275 -2.82 -17.24 -1.56
C ALA A 275 -3.80 -18.37 -1.90
N GLU A 276 -4.39 -18.37 -3.10
CA GLU A 276 -5.24 -19.46 -3.60
C GLU A 276 -4.50 -20.80 -3.70
N LEU A 277 -3.19 -20.76 -3.97
CA LEU A 277 -2.31 -21.94 -4.00
C LEU A 277 -1.80 -22.35 -2.61
N GLY A 278 -2.18 -21.65 -1.54
CA GLY A 278 -1.82 -21.99 -0.17
C GLY A 278 -0.52 -21.34 0.33
N ASN A 279 0.02 -20.33 -0.36
CA ASN A 279 1.21 -19.61 0.08
C ASN A 279 0.92 -18.92 1.43
N PRO A 280 1.62 -19.30 2.53
CA PRO A 280 1.29 -18.81 3.86
C PRO A 280 1.57 -17.31 4.03
N TYR A 281 2.58 -16.77 3.35
CA TYR A 281 2.95 -15.36 3.42
C TYR A 281 1.95 -14.48 2.68
N ALA A 282 1.50 -14.91 1.51
CA ALA A 282 0.46 -14.22 0.75
C ALA A 282 -0.89 -14.23 1.51
N ILE A 283 -1.27 -15.37 2.09
CA ILE A 283 -2.47 -15.47 2.95
C ILE A 283 -2.36 -14.52 4.14
N GLN A 284 -1.23 -14.54 4.86
CA GLN A 284 -0.99 -13.66 6.00
C GLN A 284 -1.05 -12.19 5.58
N PHE A 285 -0.45 -11.83 4.44
CA PHE A 285 -0.51 -10.48 3.90
C PHE A 285 -1.96 -10.08 3.65
N LEU A 286 -2.73 -10.87 2.89
CA LEU A 286 -4.10 -10.51 2.54
C LEU A 286 -5.00 -10.39 3.78
N THR A 287 -4.85 -11.29 4.76
CA THR A 287 -5.58 -11.25 6.03
C THR A 287 -5.23 -10.00 6.83
N THR A 288 -3.94 -9.67 6.91
CA THR A 288 -3.45 -8.52 7.71
C THR A 288 -3.81 -7.19 7.07
N VAL A 289 -3.74 -7.14 5.74
CA VAL A 289 -3.95 -5.93 4.96
C VAL A 289 -5.43 -5.71 4.75
N PHE A 290 -6.16 -6.68 4.17
CA PHE A 290 -7.56 -6.54 3.74
C PHE A 290 -8.61 -6.99 4.78
N GLU A 291 -8.18 -7.47 5.95
CA GLU A 291 -9.08 -7.95 7.02
C GLU A 291 -10.10 -9.02 6.52
N ILE A 292 -9.68 -9.83 5.55
CA ILE A 292 -10.45 -10.95 4.97
C ILE A 292 -10.34 -12.20 5.85
#